data_AF-E9GYQ8-F1
#
_entry.id   AF-E9GYQ8-F1
#
_cell.length_a   1.000
_cell.length_b   1.000
_cell.length_c   1.000
_cell.angle_alpha   90.00
_cell.angle_beta   90.00
_cell.angle_gamma   90.00
#
_symmetry.space_group_name_H-M   'P 1'
#
loop_
_entity.id
_entity.type
_entity.pdbx_description
1 polymer ?
#
loop_
_entity_poly.entity_id
_entity_poly.type
_entity_poly.pdbx_seq_one_letter_code
_entity_poly.pdbx_strand_id
1 'polypeptide(L)'
;MDFNKMDDCTSPLTLEFYIFLLFGMSLPLIFFFLITKRSRNQSNACWRLLQHVFQEAIQSESLPELHEILAIQGPDITTLPATSLDEHETTAMLTAIQNGSCEVVVFLRELGVDVNLHGTFEWRGAKYDNVSPLCAAIISRQADIVDEFVVVEEEQLDAVTADMEGIKTSSIPTEQKIEALELMGAAYVFYRYSPSLVSSSYAISIWKEATRLRFSTVDGEQAIPKTISPPSDLFAKAMGFTSEFLTLEHLEQIEAQLDFDNDYLELNLYTQALLVIHRILDQSDPEQHKYILLQLCNHADRLHYEDHYNRAINIGMFMLDEFQGFEEWDDEVNDIIIKTIGILVESFAKLKDVPSSEFTFTNVMTTLENTLKVNHNSVNISEYQEFDLLIFDLIDFITEMLPTLSKEESHQFKQIVYEFIRADYRFDRVDKGNILHLACCNLFADLIGPKRFRINLMKLLLELDVDPNFTSTNGKTPLHILANSFQWERWSETTNITDAVQLLLDSGANIDQPDGEGRTPLDLFKLRKRIE
;
A
#
# COMPACT_ATOMS: atom_id res chain seq x y z
N MET A 1 23.00 12.17 47.46
CA MET A 1 23.97 11.80 48.53
C MET A 1 25.17 12.73 48.39
N ASP A 2 25.66 13.29 49.51
CA ASP A 2 26.69 14.34 49.57
C ASP A 2 28.03 13.95 48.91
N PHE A 3 28.56 14.84 48.05
CA PHE A 3 29.70 14.64 47.15
C PHE A 3 31.07 15.14 47.68
N ASN A 4 31.25 15.33 49.00
CA ASN A 4 32.43 16.05 49.53
C ASN A 4 33.42 15.21 50.34
N LYS A 5 33.53 13.89 50.09
CA LYS A 5 34.64 13.07 50.59
C LYS A 5 35.06 12.00 49.58
N MET A 6 35.81 12.40 48.55
CA MET A 6 36.62 11.49 47.74
C MET A 6 37.92 12.22 47.36
N ASP A 7 38.81 12.40 48.34
CA ASP A 7 40.25 12.40 48.05
C ASP A 7 40.68 10.93 48.01
N ASP A 8 41.48 10.58 47.00
CA ASP A 8 42.05 9.26 46.71
C ASP A 8 41.06 8.13 46.42
N CYS A 9 40.47 8.15 45.22
CA CYS A 9 40.07 6.95 44.51
C CYS A 9 40.23 7.14 42.99
N THR A 10 41.46 6.97 42.49
CA THR A 10 41.74 6.55 41.12
C THR A 10 41.24 5.11 40.93
N SER A 11 39.91 4.94 40.98
CA SER A 11 39.28 3.68 40.61
C SER A 11 39.00 3.72 39.11
N PRO A 12 39.23 2.62 38.36
CA PRO A 12 38.85 2.52 36.95
C PRO A 12 37.38 2.86 36.68
N LEU A 13 36.50 2.72 37.69
CA LEU A 13 35.07 2.99 37.62
C LEU A 13 34.73 4.47 37.42
N THR A 14 35.45 5.39 38.06
CA THR A 14 35.21 6.82 37.88
C THR A 14 35.59 7.25 36.46
N LEU A 15 36.69 6.71 35.91
CA LEU A 15 37.09 6.99 34.53
C LEU A 15 36.09 6.42 33.50
N GLU A 16 35.62 5.18 33.69
CA GLU A 16 34.61 4.55 32.80
C GLU A 16 33.26 5.28 32.86
N PHE A 17 32.79 5.69 34.04
CA PHE A 17 31.55 6.48 34.19
C PHE A 17 31.61 7.81 33.42
N TYR A 18 32.75 8.51 33.48
CA TYR A 18 32.96 9.74 32.71
C TYR A 18 33.12 9.48 31.20
N ILE A 19 33.71 8.35 30.79
CA ILE A 19 33.82 7.96 29.38
C ILE A 19 32.43 7.69 28.79
N PHE A 20 31.55 6.96 29.49
CA PHE A 20 30.21 6.68 28.98
C PHE A 20 29.31 7.92 28.91
N LEU A 21 29.45 8.86 29.87
CA LEU A 21 28.83 10.18 29.78
C LEU A 21 29.37 11.00 28.58
N LEU A 22 30.65 10.85 28.24
CA LEU A 22 31.27 11.52 27.08
C LEU A 22 30.83 10.93 25.73
N PHE A 23 30.41 9.65 25.70
CA PHE A 23 29.83 8.99 24.51
C PHE A 23 28.31 9.14 24.39
N GLY A 24 27.67 9.88 25.29
CA GLY A 24 26.24 10.20 25.22
C GLY A 24 25.31 9.10 25.72
N MET A 25 25.83 8.07 26.39
CA MET A 25 25.00 7.02 26.97
C MET A 25 24.08 7.56 28.07
N SER A 26 22.83 7.10 28.10
CA SER A 26 21.89 7.48 29.15
C SER A 26 22.34 6.94 30.52
N LEU A 27 22.12 7.72 31.58
CA LEU A 27 22.49 7.37 32.97
C LEU A 27 22.04 5.96 33.41
N PRO A 28 20.85 5.46 33.03
CA PRO A 28 20.43 4.08 33.29
C PRO A 28 21.34 3.03 32.64
N LEU A 29 21.72 3.24 31.38
CA LEU A 29 22.63 2.38 30.60
C LEU A 29 24.05 2.37 31.19
N ILE A 30 24.54 3.50 31.72
CA ILE A 30 25.84 3.59 32.39
C ILE A 30 25.84 2.78 33.69
N PHE A 31 24.78 2.91 34.50
CA PHE A 31 24.64 2.12 35.73
C PHE A 31 24.54 0.63 35.42
N PHE A 32 23.85 0.27 34.34
CA PHE A 32 23.70 -1.11 33.87
C PHE A 32 25.02 -1.72 33.37
N PHE A 33 25.83 -0.97 32.63
CA PHE A 33 27.15 -1.40 32.13
C PHE A 33 28.13 -1.71 33.27
N LEU A 34 28.10 -0.90 34.34
CA LEU A 34 28.97 -1.08 35.50
C LEU A 34 28.54 -2.27 36.38
N ILE A 35 27.28 -2.67 36.30
CA ILE A 35 26.72 -3.80 37.05
C ILE A 35 26.98 -5.14 36.31
N THR A 36 26.85 -5.19 34.98
CA THR A 36 27.08 -6.41 34.17
C THR A 36 28.54 -6.84 34.11
N LYS A 37 29.50 -5.91 34.22
CA LYS A 37 30.94 -6.22 34.31
C LYS A 37 31.31 -6.98 35.60
N ARG A 38 30.50 -6.87 36.67
CA ARG A 38 30.66 -7.62 37.91
C ARG A 38 29.74 -8.85 37.92
N SER A 39 30.33 -9.95 37.47
CA SER A 39 29.86 -11.33 37.57
C SER A 39 29.00 -11.82 36.40
N ARG A 40 29.56 -12.79 35.68
CA ARG A 40 28.88 -13.75 34.79
C ARG A 40 27.86 -14.66 35.53
N ASN A 41 27.53 -14.36 36.79
CA ASN A 41 26.45 -15.00 37.52
C ASN A 41 25.30 -13.99 37.64
N GLN A 42 24.26 -14.21 36.84
CA GLN A 42 23.00 -13.48 36.88
C GLN A 42 22.52 -13.28 38.33
N SER A 43 22.64 -12.07 38.85
CA SER A 43 21.94 -11.69 40.08
C SER A 43 20.56 -11.15 39.68
N ASN A 44 19.51 -11.50 40.44
CA ASN A 44 18.14 -11.01 40.21
C ASN A 44 18.06 -9.48 40.09
N ALA A 45 19.01 -8.73 40.68
CA ALA A 45 19.08 -7.28 40.58
C ALA A 45 19.53 -6.79 39.20
N CYS A 46 20.55 -7.42 38.59
CA CYS A 46 21.02 -7.07 37.25
C CYS A 46 19.93 -7.34 36.20
N TRP A 47 19.21 -8.46 36.38
CA TRP A 47 18.07 -8.84 35.55
C TRP A 47 16.94 -7.79 35.60
N ARG A 48 16.50 -7.41 36.81
CA ARG A 48 15.43 -6.40 36.98
C ARG A 48 15.80 -5.03 36.39
N LEU A 49 17.08 -4.64 36.48
CA LEU A 49 17.57 -3.42 35.87
C LEU A 49 17.55 -3.48 34.34
N LEU A 50 17.96 -4.60 33.74
CA LEU A 50 17.85 -4.79 32.29
C LEU A 50 16.39 -4.71 31.83
N GLN A 51 15.49 -5.40 32.52
CA GLN A 51 14.06 -5.38 32.23
C GLN A 51 13.48 -3.96 32.29
N HIS A 52 13.84 -3.18 33.32
CA HIS A 52 13.40 -1.80 33.46
C HIS A 52 13.93 -0.89 32.34
N VAL A 53 15.23 -0.95 32.03
CA VAL A 53 15.83 -0.11 30.97
C VAL A 53 15.25 -0.46 29.60
N PHE A 54 15.03 -1.74 29.34
CA PHE A 54 14.42 -2.21 28.10
C PHE A 54 12.96 -1.73 27.96
N GLN A 55 12.17 -1.83 29.02
CA GLN A 55 10.80 -1.31 29.02
C GLN A 55 10.74 0.21 28.90
N GLU A 56 11.65 0.94 29.56
CA GLU A 56 11.75 2.39 29.44
C GLU A 56 12.07 2.82 28.00
N ALA A 57 12.95 2.09 27.31
CA ALA A 57 13.26 2.33 25.90
C ALA A 57 12.08 2.06 24.95
N ILE A 58 11.25 1.04 25.24
CA ILE A 58 10.01 0.78 24.48
C ILE A 58 8.98 1.88 24.77
N GLN A 59 8.80 2.26 26.03
CA GLN A 59 7.88 3.31 26.44
C GLN A 59 8.26 4.69 25.88
N SER A 60 9.56 4.94 25.66
CA SER A 60 10.07 6.16 25.04
C SER A 60 10.15 6.08 23.51
N GLU A 61 9.74 4.96 22.90
CA GLU A 61 9.81 4.69 21.46
C GLU A 61 11.24 4.89 20.88
N SER A 62 12.27 4.63 21.69
CA SER A 62 13.66 4.92 21.33
C SER A 62 14.33 3.73 20.65
N LEU A 63 14.12 3.60 19.34
CA LEU A 63 14.81 2.60 18.51
C LEU A 63 16.37 2.66 18.63
N PRO A 64 17.01 3.85 18.72
CA PRO A 64 18.47 3.92 18.92
C PRO A 64 18.93 3.29 20.24
N GLU A 65 18.18 3.49 21.33
CA GLU A 65 18.50 2.90 22.64
C GLU A 65 18.32 1.38 22.60
N LEU A 66 17.30 0.87 21.92
CA LEU A 66 17.08 -0.57 21.72
C LEU A 66 18.24 -1.23 20.94
N HIS A 67 18.70 -0.59 19.86
CA HIS A 67 19.87 -1.07 19.13
C HIS A 67 21.15 -1.00 19.96
N GLU A 68 21.31 0.01 20.82
CA GLU A 68 22.45 0.11 21.73
C GLU A 68 22.45 -1.02 22.76
N ILE A 69 21.29 -1.32 23.36
CA ILE A 69 21.13 -2.46 24.28
C ILE A 69 21.49 -3.77 23.58
N LEU A 70 20.98 -3.98 22.36
CA LEU A 70 21.29 -5.16 21.54
C LEU A 70 22.79 -5.27 21.23
N ALA A 71 23.44 -4.17 20.89
CA ALA A 71 24.88 -4.14 20.60
C ALA A 71 25.74 -4.46 21.83
N ILE A 72 25.31 -4.07 23.04
CA ILE A 72 26.05 -4.30 24.28
C ILE A 72 25.84 -5.73 24.81
N GLN A 73 24.60 -6.23 24.81
CA GLN A 73 24.24 -7.49 25.47
C GLN A 73 24.19 -8.70 24.51
N GLY A 74 24.01 -8.46 23.22
CA GLY A 74 23.75 -9.51 22.23
C GLY A 74 22.28 -10.00 22.24
N PRO A 75 21.86 -10.74 21.20
CA PRO A 75 20.46 -11.11 20.98
C PRO A 75 19.90 -12.00 22.09
N ASP A 76 20.63 -13.03 22.53
CA ASP A 76 20.16 -14.00 23.54
C ASP A 76 19.78 -13.38 24.89
N ILE A 77 20.45 -12.29 25.28
CA ILE A 77 20.18 -11.59 26.55
C ILE A 77 19.11 -10.52 26.36
N THR A 78 18.99 -9.96 25.16
CA THR A 78 18.03 -8.89 24.82
C THR A 78 16.62 -9.44 24.55
N THR A 79 16.49 -10.68 24.08
CA THR A 79 15.20 -11.38 23.92
C THR A 79 14.52 -11.72 25.24
N LEU A 80 15.29 -11.94 26.30
CA LEU A 80 14.76 -12.30 27.62
C LEU A 80 13.81 -11.23 28.17
N PRO A 81 14.18 -9.94 28.31
CA PRO A 81 13.26 -8.92 28.80
C PRO A 81 12.08 -8.72 27.84
N ALA A 82 12.30 -8.89 26.54
CA ALA A 82 11.27 -8.77 25.52
C ALA A 82 10.19 -9.87 25.58
N THR A 83 10.52 -11.04 26.10
CA THR A 83 9.59 -12.17 26.30
C THR A 83 8.99 -12.24 27.71
N SER A 84 9.34 -11.29 28.58
CA SER A 84 8.84 -11.24 29.96
C SER A 84 7.59 -10.37 30.09
N LEU A 85 6.68 -10.77 30.98
CA LEU A 85 5.53 -9.95 31.37
C LEU A 85 5.96 -8.88 32.38
N ASP A 86 5.41 -7.68 32.22
CA ASP A 86 5.59 -6.58 33.16
C ASP A 86 4.70 -6.74 34.42
N GLU A 87 4.70 -5.72 35.29
CA GLU A 87 3.87 -5.72 36.52
C GLU A 87 2.35 -5.69 36.23
N HIS A 88 1.96 -5.39 34.99
CA HIS A 88 0.60 -5.33 34.49
C HIS A 88 0.22 -6.52 33.61
N GLU A 89 1.05 -7.57 33.56
CA GLU A 89 0.89 -8.73 32.67
C GLU A 89 0.90 -8.37 31.18
N THR A 90 1.62 -7.30 30.81
CA THR A 90 1.78 -6.80 29.44
C THR A 90 3.14 -7.23 28.87
N THR A 91 3.18 -7.61 27.60
CA THR A 91 4.41 -7.97 26.90
C THR A 91 5.05 -6.74 26.25
N ALA A 92 6.36 -6.78 25.99
CA ALA A 92 7.06 -5.73 25.25
C ALA A 92 6.41 -5.42 23.88
N MET A 93 5.92 -6.47 23.20
CA MET A 93 5.22 -6.34 21.93
C MET A 93 3.90 -5.59 22.08
N LEU A 94 3.09 -5.94 23.09
CA LEU A 94 1.83 -5.26 23.38
C LEU A 94 2.05 -3.80 23.78
N THR A 95 3.14 -3.48 24.48
CA THR A 95 3.51 -2.08 24.78
C THR A 95 3.89 -1.31 23.51
N ALA A 96 4.66 -1.91 22.60
CA ALA A 96 5.01 -1.27 21.34
C ALA A 96 3.77 -0.97 20.47
N ILE A 97 2.82 -1.91 20.44
CA ILE A 97 1.50 -1.73 19.80
C ILE A 97 0.70 -0.66 20.52
N GLN A 98 0.68 -0.63 21.85
CA GLN A 98 -0.03 0.40 22.62
C GLN A 98 0.49 1.82 22.31
N ASN A 99 1.76 1.94 21.96
CA ASN A 99 2.36 3.19 21.53
C ASN A 99 2.17 3.50 20.03
N GLY A 100 1.74 2.54 19.23
CA GLY A 100 1.61 2.68 17.77
C GLY A 100 2.94 2.71 17.03
N SER A 101 3.99 2.13 17.62
CA SER A 101 5.35 2.23 17.11
C SER A 101 5.72 1.00 16.25
N CYS A 102 5.37 1.04 14.96
CA CYS A 102 5.65 -0.04 14.01
C CYS A 102 7.14 -0.40 13.92
N GLU A 103 8.04 0.60 13.95
CA GLU A 103 9.50 0.35 13.92
C GLU A 103 9.98 -0.52 15.09
N VAL A 104 9.41 -0.31 16.28
CA VAL A 104 9.74 -1.10 17.48
C VAL A 104 9.12 -2.50 17.38
N VAL A 105 7.93 -2.64 16.82
CA VAL A 105 7.33 -3.95 16.52
C VAL A 105 8.22 -4.75 15.57
N VAL A 106 8.67 -4.16 14.47
CA VAL A 106 9.60 -4.78 13.51
C VAL A 106 10.89 -5.20 14.20
N PHE A 107 11.48 -4.32 15.02
CA PHE A 107 12.69 -4.63 15.78
C PHE A 107 12.49 -5.83 16.72
N LEU A 108 11.38 -5.88 17.47
CA LEU A 108 11.09 -6.99 18.39
C LEU A 108 10.86 -8.30 17.64
N ARG A 109 10.21 -8.25 16.47
CA ARG A 109 10.03 -9.40 15.59
C ARG A 109 11.38 -9.92 15.06
N GLU A 110 12.23 -9.04 14.54
CA GLU A 110 13.57 -9.39 14.06
C GLU A 110 14.48 -9.96 15.16
N LEU A 111 14.27 -9.50 16.40
CA LEU A 111 14.93 -10.02 17.59
C LEU A 111 14.49 -11.46 17.93
N GLY A 112 13.39 -11.95 17.35
CA GLY A 112 12.86 -13.30 17.58
C GLY A 112 11.92 -13.40 18.78
N VAL A 113 11.27 -12.29 19.16
CA VAL A 113 10.22 -12.31 20.19
C VAL A 113 9.00 -13.06 19.64
N ASP A 114 8.41 -13.92 20.46
CA ASP A 114 7.22 -14.68 20.09
C ASP A 114 6.04 -13.74 19.83
N VAL A 115 5.62 -13.68 18.56
CA VAL A 115 4.50 -12.87 18.08
C VAL A 115 3.12 -13.38 18.55
N ASN A 116 3.08 -14.56 19.16
CA ASN A 116 1.86 -15.16 19.72
C ASN A 116 1.81 -15.06 21.25
N LEU A 117 2.76 -14.36 21.89
CA LEU A 117 2.77 -14.24 23.35
C LEU A 117 1.60 -13.37 23.84
N HIS A 118 0.62 -14.00 24.48
CA HIS A 118 -0.57 -13.32 24.98
C HIS A 118 -0.27 -12.53 26.25
N GLY A 119 -0.98 -11.42 26.43
CA GLY A 119 -0.88 -10.60 27.63
C GLY A 119 -2.10 -9.70 27.80
N THR A 120 -2.00 -8.81 28.78
CA THR A 120 -2.94 -7.70 28.97
C THR A 120 -2.65 -6.60 27.96
N PHE A 121 -3.69 -6.06 27.33
CA PHE A 121 -3.60 -4.89 26.46
C PHE A 121 -4.61 -3.83 26.92
N GLU A 122 -4.19 -2.57 27.01
CA GLU A 122 -5.08 -1.46 27.33
C GLU A 122 -5.15 -0.47 26.17
N TRP A 123 -6.36 -0.19 25.70
CA TRP A 123 -6.58 0.74 24.60
C TRP A 123 -7.78 1.63 24.87
N ARG A 124 -7.59 2.95 24.76
CA ARG A 124 -8.62 3.99 25.00
C ARG A 124 -9.42 3.78 26.31
N GLY A 125 -8.74 3.31 27.36
CA GLY A 125 -9.32 3.08 28.69
C GLY A 125 -10.11 1.76 28.85
N ALA A 126 -10.07 0.88 27.84
CA ALA A 126 -10.60 -0.48 27.92
C ALA A 126 -9.44 -1.48 28.09
N LYS A 127 -9.61 -2.44 29.02
CA LYS A 127 -8.63 -3.48 29.32
C LYS A 127 -9.05 -4.81 28.69
N TYR A 128 -8.15 -5.40 27.92
CA TYR A 128 -8.30 -6.69 27.25
C TYR A 128 -7.33 -7.68 27.88
N ASP A 129 -7.86 -8.75 28.47
CA ASP A 129 -7.06 -9.76 29.14
C ASP A 129 -6.75 -10.91 28.17
N ASN A 130 -5.51 -11.38 28.16
CA ASN A 130 -5.06 -12.54 27.39
C ASN A 130 -5.34 -12.39 25.88
N VAL A 131 -4.80 -11.33 25.27
CA VAL A 131 -4.84 -11.09 23.83
C VAL A 131 -3.45 -11.18 23.21
N SER A 132 -3.38 -11.68 21.99
CA SER A 132 -2.16 -11.70 21.18
C SER A 132 -1.79 -10.31 20.66
N PRO A 133 -0.52 -10.09 20.26
CA PRO A 133 -0.09 -8.91 19.52
C PRO A 133 -0.93 -8.59 18.27
N LEU A 134 -1.30 -9.62 17.48
CA LEU A 134 -2.18 -9.44 16.33
C LEU A 134 -3.56 -8.90 16.75
N CYS A 135 -4.16 -9.51 17.78
CA CYS A 135 -5.45 -9.07 18.33
C CYS A 135 -5.38 -7.63 18.86
N ALA A 136 -4.31 -7.26 19.55
CA ALA A 136 -4.07 -5.91 20.03
C ALA A 136 -3.93 -4.89 18.88
N ALA A 137 -3.20 -5.23 17.81
CA ALA A 137 -3.08 -4.38 16.62
C ALA A 137 -4.44 -4.15 15.94
N ILE A 138 -5.28 -5.19 15.88
CA ILE A 138 -6.64 -5.12 15.34
C ILE A 138 -7.55 -4.25 16.22
N ILE A 139 -7.52 -4.45 17.55
CA ILE A 139 -8.30 -3.67 18.52
C ILE A 139 -7.89 -2.19 18.49
N SER A 140 -6.59 -1.92 18.38
CA SER A 140 -6.05 -0.57 18.29
C SER A 140 -6.17 0.06 16.90
N ARG A 141 -6.57 -0.74 15.89
CA ARG A 141 -6.78 -0.32 14.50
C ARG A 141 -5.48 0.16 13.83
N GLN A 142 -4.37 -0.48 14.16
CA GLN A 142 -3.02 -0.18 13.63
C GLN A 142 -2.70 -1.10 12.47
N ALA A 143 -3.11 -0.65 11.28
CA ALA A 143 -3.04 -1.39 10.04
C ALA A 143 -1.63 -1.82 9.61
N ASP A 144 -0.69 -0.88 9.71
CA ASP A 144 0.74 -1.05 9.45
C ASP A 144 1.33 -2.17 10.29
N ILE A 145 0.91 -2.26 11.55
CA ILE A 145 1.37 -3.25 12.51
C ILE A 145 0.68 -4.60 12.30
N VAL A 146 -0.59 -4.63 11.87
CA VAL A 146 -1.29 -5.88 11.53
C VAL A 146 -0.49 -6.64 10.45
N ASP A 147 0.05 -5.96 9.45
CA ASP A 147 0.82 -6.59 8.37
C ASP A 147 2.12 -7.28 8.87
N GLU A 148 2.66 -6.89 10.02
CA GLU A 148 3.91 -7.44 10.57
C GLU A 148 3.74 -8.79 11.29
N PHE A 149 2.55 -9.07 11.83
CA PHE A 149 2.36 -10.21 12.72
C PHE A 149 1.90 -11.48 12.06
N VAL A 150 1.40 -11.38 10.83
CA VAL A 150 0.71 -12.52 10.26
C VAL A 150 1.73 -13.37 9.49
N VAL A 151 2.13 -14.47 10.11
CA VAL A 151 2.83 -15.62 9.51
C VAL A 151 2.01 -16.85 9.89
N VAL A 152 1.20 -17.38 8.97
CA VAL A 152 0.48 -18.63 9.22
C VAL A 152 1.43 -19.80 9.01
N GLU A 153 2.02 -20.27 10.09
CA GLU A 153 2.36 -21.69 10.19
C GLU A 153 1.08 -22.46 10.53
N GLU A 154 0.90 -23.67 9.98
CA GLU A 154 -0.32 -24.51 10.12
C GLU A 154 -0.75 -24.83 11.58
N GLU A 155 0.01 -24.39 12.60
CA GLU A 155 -0.14 -24.76 14.01
C GLU A 155 -0.75 -23.65 14.93
N GLN A 156 -1.40 -22.61 14.39
CA GLN A 156 -1.91 -21.48 15.21
C GLN A 156 -3.39 -21.56 15.66
N LEU A 157 -4.08 -22.71 15.51
CA LEU A 157 -5.49 -22.88 15.93
C LEU A 157 -5.74 -22.50 17.40
N ASP A 158 -4.79 -22.84 18.27
CA ASP A 158 -4.89 -22.58 19.71
C ASP A 158 -4.80 -21.08 20.03
N ALA A 159 -4.01 -20.31 19.26
CA ALA A 159 -3.88 -18.87 19.42
C ALA A 159 -5.17 -18.15 19.03
N VAL A 160 -5.77 -18.48 17.88
CA VAL A 160 -7.05 -17.89 17.45
C VAL A 160 -8.16 -18.16 18.47
N THR A 161 -8.20 -19.40 18.98
CA THR A 161 -9.19 -19.80 19.98
C THR A 161 -8.98 -19.07 21.31
N ALA A 162 -7.73 -18.87 21.72
CA ALA A 162 -7.36 -18.12 22.91
C ALA A 162 -7.74 -16.64 22.79
N ASP A 163 -7.49 -15.99 21.64
CA ASP A 163 -7.89 -14.61 21.37
C ASP A 163 -9.41 -14.42 21.42
N MET A 164 -10.16 -15.34 20.79
CA MET A 164 -11.63 -15.33 20.87
C MET A 164 -12.14 -15.43 22.30
N GLU A 165 -11.54 -16.31 23.12
CA GLU A 165 -11.92 -16.46 24.52
C GLU A 165 -11.51 -15.26 25.39
N GLY A 166 -10.33 -14.68 25.14
CA GLY A 166 -9.85 -13.45 25.78
C GLY A 166 -10.80 -12.27 25.55
N ILE A 167 -11.21 -12.04 24.29
CA ILE A 167 -12.19 -10.97 23.97
C ILE A 167 -13.52 -11.23 24.68
N LYS A 168 -14.03 -12.47 24.70
CA LYS A 168 -15.32 -12.79 25.34
C LYS A 168 -15.29 -12.60 26.85
N THR A 169 -14.20 -12.99 27.49
CA THR A 169 -14.03 -12.92 28.95
C THR A 169 -13.66 -11.52 29.45
N SER A 170 -13.18 -10.64 28.56
CA SER A 170 -12.87 -9.24 28.89
C SER A 170 -14.06 -8.48 29.50
N SER A 171 -13.75 -7.44 30.27
CA SER A 171 -14.76 -6.64 31.00
C SER A 171 -15.46 -5.56 30.15
N ILE A 172 -15.22 -5.53 28.83
CA ILE A 172 -15.74 -4.50 27.93
C ILE A 172 -17.23 -4.71 27.58
N PRO A 173 -17.94 -3.67 27.12
CA PRO A 173 -19.32 -3.78 26.65
C PRO A 173 -19.49 -4.80 25.52
N THR A 174 -20.63 -5.49 25.49
CA THR A 174 -20.96 -6.52 24.47
C THR A 174 -20.78 -6.01 23.04
N GLU A 175 -21.15 -4.75 22.78
CA GLU A 175 -20.97 -4.10 21.47
C GLU A 175 -19.49 -4.03 21.05
N GLN A 176 -18.59 -3.65 21.95
CA GLN A 176 -17.15 -3.59 21.68
C GLN A 176 -16.55 -4.98 21.45
N LYS A 177 -17.05 -6.01 22.15
CA LYS A 177 -16.65 -7.41 21.89
C LYS A 177 -17.03 -7.85 20.49
N ILE A 178 -18.25 -7.52 20.06
CA ILE A 178 -18.76 -7.86 18.73
C ILE A 178 -17.91 -7.17 17.65
N GLU A 179 -17.64 -5.87 17.79
CA GLU A 179 -16.82 -5.14 16.82
C GLU A 179 -15.39 -5.67 16.75
N ALA A 180 -14.76 -5.97 17.89
CA ALA A 180 -13.42 -6.55 17.95
C ALA A 180 -13.36 -7.91 17.23
N LEU A 181 -14.34 -8.79 17.47
CA LEU A 181 -14.43 -10.09 16.77
C LEU A 181 -14.71 -9.91 15.27
N GLU A 182 -15.57 -8.97 14.87
CA GLU A 182 -15.85 -8.72 13.46
C GLU A 182 -14.61 -8.20 12.71
N LEU A 183 -13.88 -7.23 13.29
CA LEU A 183 -12.61 -6.75 12.76
C LEU A 183 -11.55 -7.85 12.73
N MET A 184 -11.49 -8.69 13.77
CA MET A 184 -10.55 -9.81 13.83
C MET A 184 -10.79 -10.80 12.70
N GLY A 185 -12.05 -11.18 12.45
CA GLY A 185 -12.38 -12.01 11.31
C GLY A 185 -12.01 -11.36 9.98
N ALA A 186 -12.18 -10.04 9.82
CA ALA A 186 -11.76 -9.34 8.61
C ALA A 186 -10.23 -9.36 8.40
N ALA A 187 -9.45 -9.16 9.46
CA ALA A 187 -7.99 -9.24 9.41
C ALA A 187 -7.49 -10.62 8.94
N TYR A 188 -8.11 -11.71 9.42
CA TYR A 188 -7.78 -13.07 8.95
C TYR A 188 -8.10 -13.31 7.47
N VAL A 189 -9.04 -12.56 6.88
CA VAL A 189 -9.33 -12.61 5.43
C VAL A 189 -8.30 -11.82 4.62
N PHE A 190 -7.86 -10.66 5.11
CA PHE A 190 -6.94 -9.78 4.39
C PHE A 190 -5.49 -10.26 4.36
N TYR A 191 -5.15 -11.23 5.20
CA TYR A 191 -3.81 -11.77 5.29
C TYR A 191 -3.22 -12.31 3.96
N ARG A 192 -1.91 -12.10 3.73
CA ARG A 192 -1.22 -12.05 2.42
C ARG A 192 -0.65 -13.40 1.92
N TYR A 193 -0.72 -13.57 0.59
CA TYR A 193 -0.39 -14.73 -0.28
C TYR A 193 -1.40 -15.88 -0.30
N SER A 194 -2.58 -15.59 -0.85
CA SER A 194 -3.74 -16.47 -0.94
C SER A 194 -4.23 -16.88 0.47
N PRO A 195 -5.44 -16.48 0.89
CA PRO A 195 -5.99 -17.05 2.10
C PRO A 195 -5.90 -18.57 1.96
N SER A 196 -5.21 -19.22 2.88
CA SER A 196 -5.33 -20.67 2.93
C SER A 196 -6.77 -20.96 3.31
N LEU A 197 -7.33 -22.08 2.86
CA LEU A 197 -8.68 -22.48 3.29
C LEU A 197 -8.82 -22.45 4.83
N VAL A 198 -7.71 -22.65 5.53
CA VAL A 198 -7.59 -22.56 6.99
C VAL A 198 -7.85 -21.14 7.52
N SER A 199 -7.22 -20.09 6.97
CA SER A 199 -7.45 -18.70 7.44
C SER A 199 -8.88 -18.23 7.16
N SER A 200 -9.43 -18.58 5.99
CA SER A 200 -10.84 -18.34 5.64
C SER A 200 -11.80 -19.01 6.62
N SER A 201 -11.49 -20.25 7.03
CA SER A 201 -12.28 -20.98 8.03
C SER A 201 -12.24 -20.32 9.41
N TYR A 202 -11.07 -19.80 9.81
CA TYR A 202 -10.94 -19.04 11.06
C TYR A 202 -11.73 -17.75 11.05
N ALA A 203 -11.62 -16.97 9.98
CA ALA A 203 -12.40 -15.74 9.82
C ALA A 203 -13.90 -16.00 9.99
N ILE A 204 -14.43 -17.03 9.32
CA ILE A 204 -15.84 -17.40 9.43
C ILE A 204 -16.20 -17.87 10.85
N SER A 205 -15.36 -18.66 11.49
CA SER A 205 -15.58 -19.11 12.88
C SER A 205 -15.70 -17.93 13.84
N ILE A 206 -14.80 -16.94 13.70
CA ILE A 206 -14.81 -15.71 14.49
C ILE A 206 -16.09 -14.91 14.23
N TRP A 207 -16.47 -14.73 12.96
CA TRP A 207 -17.70 -14.02 12.59
C TRP A 207 -18.97 -14.73 13.06
N LYS A 208 -19.00 -16.06 13.07
CA LYS A 208 -20.11 -16.83 13.66
C LYS A 208 -20.22 -16.52 15.16
N GLU A 209 -19.11 -16.40 15.87
CA GLU A 209 -19.13 -16.06 17.29
C GLU A 209 -19.62 -14.63 17.54
N ALA A 210 -19.13 -13.65 16.77
CA ALA A 210 -19.66 -12.28 16.83
C ALA A 210 -21.17 -12.23 16.56
N THR A 211 -21.63 -13.02 15.57
CA THR A 211 -23.05 -13.14 15.23
C THR A 211 -23.85 -13.77 16.37
N ARG A 212 -23.32 -14.78 17.06
CA ARG A 212 -23.96 -15.36 18.26
C ARG A 212 -24.10 -14.33 19.37
N LEU A 213 -23.07 -13.50 19.61
CA LEU A 213 -23.15 -12.44 20.61
C LEU A 213 -24.21 -11.39 20.26
N ARG A 214 -24.36 -11.00 18.98
CA ARG A 214 -25.42 -10.08 18.53
C ARG A 214 -26.84 -10.58 18.85
N PHE A 215 -27.06 -11.89 18.82
CA PHE A 215 -28.35 -12.54 19.10
C PHE A 215 -28.44 -13.18 20.48
N SER A 216 -27.42 -13.02 21.32
CA SER A 216 -27.43 -13.55 22.68
C SER A 216 -28.53 -12.84 23.47
N THR A 217 -29.44 -13.64 24.03
CA THR A 217 -30.51 -13.15 24.92
C THR A 217 -30.19 -13.41 26.39
N VAL A 218 -28.95 -13.81 26.68
CA VAL A 218 -28.46 -13.97 28.05
C VAL A 218 -28.62 -12.62 28.76
N ASP A 219 -29.17 -12.65 29.98
CA ASP A 219 -29.48 -11.49 30.82
C ASP A 219 -30.59 -10.53 30.32
N GLY A 220 -31.35 -10.90 29.28
CA GLY A 220 -32.49 -10.10 28.81
C GLY A 220 -32.11 -8.87 27.98
N GLU A 221 -30.85 -8.80 27.52
CA GLU A 221 -30.38 -7.80 26.56
C GLU A 221 -31.10 -7.94 25.21
N GLN A 222 -31.36 -6.80 24.56
CA GLN A 222 -31.95 -6.79 23.23
C GLN A 222 -30.88 -7.14 22.19
N ALA A 223 -31.29 -7.83 21.12
CA ALA A 223 -30.41 -8.12 20.00
C ALA A 223 -29.78 -6.82 19.46
N ILE A 224 -28.50 -6.88 19.10
CA ILE A 224 -27.73 -5.75 18.57
C ILE A 224 -27.59 -5.92 17.04
N PRO A 225 -28.56 -5.42 16.24
CA PRO A 225 -28.50 -5.57 14.79
C PRO A 225 -27.34 -4.76 14.19
N LYS A 226 -26.88 -5.17 13.01
CA LYS A 226 -25.95 -4.36 12.21
C LYS A 226 -26.69 -3.14 11.66
N THR A 227 -26.18 -1.94 11.93
CA THR A 227 -26.67 -0.71 11.31
C THR A 227 -25.95 -0.53 9.97
N ILE A 228 -26.62 -0.91 8.87
CA ILE A 228 -26.07 -0.75 7.52
C ILE A 228 -26.61 0.57 6.97
N SER A 229 -25.74 1.57 6.86
CA SER A 229 -26.05 2.79 6.10
C SER A 229 -26.33 2.41 4.65
N PRO A 230 -27.32 3.02 3.98
CA PRO A 230 -27.56 2.73 2.57
C PRO A 230 -26.29 3.10 1.79
N PRO A 231 -25.65 2.14 1.12
CA PRO A 231 -24.42 2.42 0.40
C PRO A 231 -24.72 3.39 -0.74
N SER A 232 -23.75 4.25 -1.08
CA SER A 232 -23.82 4.99 -2.33
C SER A 232 -23.92 3.98 -3.49
N ASP A 233 -24.58 4.36 -4.59
CA ASP A 233 -24.69 3.49 -5.77
C ASP A 233 -23.30 3.06 -6.27
N LEU A 234 -22.30 3.94 -6.14
CA LEU A 234 -20.90 3.69 -6.50
C LEU A 234 -20.26 2.63 -5.58
N PHE A 235 -20.44 2.75 -4.26
CA PHE A 235 -19.95 1.76 -3.30
C PHE A 235 -20.64 0.39 -3.49
N ALA A 236 -21.96 0.38 -3.69
CA ALA A 236 -22.70 -0.84 -3.98
C ALA A 236 -22.16 -1.53 -5.23
N LYS A 237 -21.87 -0.76 -6.29
CA LYS A 237 -21.29 -1.29 -7.54
C LYS A 237 -19.87 -1.83 -7.32
N ALA A 238 -19.03 -1.13 -6.54
CA ALA A 238 -17.68 -1.56 -6.18
C ALA A 238 -17.69 -2.90 -5.43
N MET A 239 -18.61 -3.05 -4.47
CA MET A 239 -18.81 -4.30 -3.73
C MET A 239 -19.52 -5.39 -4.54
N GLY A 240 -19.93 -5.13 -5.79
CA GLY A 240 -20.62 -6.10 -6.64
C GLY A 240 -22.07 -6.38 -6.20
N PHE A 241 -22.72 -5.40 -5.57
CA PHE A 241 -24.05 -5.48 -4.96
C PHE A 241 -24.18 -6.53 -3.84
N THR A 242 -23.04 -6.95 -3.29
CA THR A 242 -22.98 -7.85 -2.14
C THR A 242 -23.35 -7.09 -0.86
N SER A 243 -24.25 -7.66 -0.06
CA SER A 243 -24.57 -7.18 1.28
C SER A 243 -23.77 -7.92 2.36
N GLU A 244 -23.48 -7.25 3.47
CA GLU A 244 -22.78 -7.85 4.60
C GLU A 244 -23.60 -9.00 5.21
N PHE A 245 -22.93 -10.04 5.70
CA PHE A 245 -23.59 -11.15 6.37
C PHE A 245 -24.41 -10.69 7.59
N LEU A 246 -25.63 -11.21 7.72
CA LEU A 246 -26.58 -10.84 8.78
C LEU A 246 -26.90 -12.00 9.72
N THR A 247 -26.75 -13.24 9.26
CA THR A 247 -27.19 -14.44 9.97
C THR A 247 -26.12 -15.51 9.97
N LEU A 248 -26.22 -16.42 10.96
CA LEU A 248 -25.38 -17.63 11.01
C LEU A 248 -25.56 -18.49 9.75
N GLU A 249 -26.79 -18.61 9.25
CA GLU A 249 -27.09 -19.38 8.03
C GLU A 249 -26.35 -18.82 6.81
N HIS A 250 -26.26 -17.50 6.66
CA HIS A 250 -25.51 -16.90 5.56
C HIS A 250 -24.00 -17.21 5.67
N LEU A 251 -23.43 -17.15 6.87
CA LEU A 251 -22.03 -17.54 7.09
C LEU A 251 -21.78 -19.03 6.83
N GLU A 252 -22.71 -19.90 7.20
CA GLU A 252 -22.65 -21.34 6.89
C GLU A 252 -22.75 -21.61 5.38
N GLN A 253 -23.53 -20.81 4.64
CA GLN A 253 -23.59 -20.90 3.17
C GLN A 253 -22.27 -20.46 2.52
N ILE A 254 -21.65 -19.38 3.02
CA ILE A 254 -20.33 -18.94 2.54
C ILE A 254 -19.28 -20.03 2.82
N GLU A 255 -19.26 -20.57 4.04
CA GLU A 255 -18.31 -21.61 4.44
C GLU A 255 -18.50 -22.90 3.62
N ALA A 256 -19.74 -23.32 3.37
CA ALA A 256 -20.02 -24.54 2.61
C ALA A 256 -19.63 -24.42 1.13
N GLN A 257 -19.46 -23.20 0.63
CA GLN A 257 -19.02 -22.96 -0.74
C GLN A 257 -17.48 -22.93 -0.84
N LEU A 258 -16.75 -22.73 0.28
CA LEU A 258 -15.28 -22.70 0.29
C LEU A 258 -14.72 -24.01 -0.27
N ASP A 259 -14.00 -23.90 -1.38
CA ASP A 259 -13.40 -25.02 -2.10
C ASP A 259 -11.92 -24.71 -2.36
N PHE A 260 -11.06 -25.72 -2.20
CA PHE A 260 -9.59 -25.59 -2.35
C PHE A 260 -9.18 -25.21 -3.77
N ASP A 261 -10.02 -25.48 -4.77
CA ASP A 261 -9.74 -25.24 -6.19
C ASP A 261 -10.47 -24.01 -6.76
N ASN A 262 -11.06 -23.14 -5.92
CA ASN A 262 -11.95 -22.06 -6.38
C ASN A 262 -11.60 -20.66 -5.83
N ASP A 263 -10.65 -20.01 -6.50
CA ASP A 263 -10.20 -18.64 -6.22
C ASP A 263 -11.33 -17.59 -6.24
N TYR A 264 -12.44 -17.86 -6.95
CA TYR A 264 -13.58 -16.94 -7.09
C TYR A 264 -14.33 -16.70 -5.78
N LEU A 265 -14.37 -17.68 -4.88
CA LEU A 265 -15.14 -17.54 -3.65
C LEU A 265 -14.38 -16.77 -2.56
N GLU A 266 -13.05 -16.82 -2.59
CA GLU A 266 -12.23 -16.00 -1.71
C GLU A 266 -12.44 -14.51 -1.96
N LEU A 267 -12.75 -14.11 -3.21
CA LEU A 267 -13.10 -12.74 -3.55
C LEU A 267 -14.40 -12.29 -2.87
N ASN A 268 -15.39 -13.18 -2.70
CA ASN A 268 -16.62 -12.86 -1.97
C ASN A 268 -16.34 -12.70 -0.48
N LEU A 269 -15.51 -13.58 0.11
CA LEU A 269 -15.11 -13.46 1.51
C LEU A 269 -14.33 -12.16 1.76
N TYR A 270 -13.45 -11.78 0.84
CA TYR A 270 -12.75 -10.49 0.86
C TYR A 270 -13.72 -9.31 0.77
N THR A 271 -14.77 -9.42 -0.06
CA THR A 271 -15.84 -8.41 -0.11
C THR A 271 -16.55 -8.28 1.25
N GLN A 272 -16.83 -9.40 1.94
CA GLN A 272 -17.43 -9.37 3.28
C GLN A 272 -16.52 -8.66 4.29
N ALA A 273 -15.20 -8.94 4.26
CA ALA A 273 -14.24 -8.27 5.13
C ALA A 273 -14.18 -6.75 4.87
N LEU A 274 -14.22 -6.33 3.59
CA LEU A 274 -14.29 -4.91 3.22
C LEU A 274 -15.56 -4.24 3.77
N LEU A 275 -16.72 -4.89 3.64
CA LEU A 275 -17.99 -4.39 4.19
C LEU A 275 -17.93 -4.23 5.72
N VAL A 276 -17.28 -5.18 6.41
CA VAL A 276 -17.08 -5.13 7.87
C VAL A 276 -16.22 -3.93 8.26
N ILE A 277 -15.02 -3.76 7.67
CA ILE A 277 -14.14 -2.66 8.05
C ILE A 277 -14.73 -1.30 7.70
N HIS A 278 -15.42 -1.20 6.56
CA HIS A 278 -16.05 0.04 6.11
C HIS A 278 -17.24 0.45 7.01
N ARG A 279 -17.85 -0.51 7.72
CA ARG A 279 -18.92 -0.25 8.70
C ARG A 279 -18.38 0.13 10.08
N ILE A 280 -17.30 -0.51 10.53
CA ILE A 280 -16.81 -0.40 11.92
C ILE A 280 -15.75 0.70 12.08
N LEU A 281 -14.85 0.85 11.12
CA LEU A 281 -13.78 1.83 11.18
C LEU A 281 -14.32 3.24 10.89
N ASP A 282 -13.75 4.24 11.57
CA ASP A 282 -14.14 5.64 11.40
C ASP A 282 -13.41 6.24 10.21
N GLN A 283 -14.16 6.56 9.15
CA GLN A 283 -13.61 7.20 7.94
C GLN A 283 -13.18 8.65 8.19
N SER A 284 -13.57 9.25 9.32
CA SER A 284 -13.10 10.58 9.71
C SER A 284 -11.69 10.55 10.32
N ASP A 285 -11.21 9.36 10.71
CA ASP A 285 -9.87 9.12 11.24
C ASP A 285 -8.92 8.79 10.08
N PRO A 286 -7.88 9.61 9.82
CA PRO A 286 -7.04 9.45 8.64
C PRO A 286 -6.38 8.08 8.50
N GLU A 287 -5.83 7.53 9.59
CA GLU A 287 -5.13 6.25 9.58
C GLU A 287 -6.07 5.07 9.28
N GLN A 288 -7.26 5.07 9.88
CA GLN A 288 -8.29 4.08 9.58
C GLN A 288 -8.81 4.20 8.15
N HIS A 289 -8.98 5.41 7.63
CA HIS A 289 -9.40 5.61 6.24
C HIS A 289 -8.34 5.13 5.26
N LYS A 290 -7.06 5.43 5.49
CA LYS A 290 -5.93 4.90 4.71
C LYS A 290 -5.96 3.38 4.64
N TYR A 291 -6.18 2.70 5.77
CA TYR A 291 -6.29 1.25 5.79
C TYR A 291 -7.42 0.73 4.91
N ILE A 292 -8.61 1.34 4.98
CA ILE A 292 -9.73 0.98 4.10
C ILE A 292 -9.32 1.13 2.63
N LEU A 293 -8.68 2.23 2.26
CA LEU A 293 -8.22 2.50 0.90
C LEU A 293 -7.18 1.48 0.44
N LEU A 294 -6.23 1.11 1.30
CA LEU A 294 -5.24 0.08 1.03
C LEU A 294 -5.90 -1.27 0.74
N GLN A 295 -6.86 -1.70 1.57
CA GLN A 295 -7.57 -2.97 1.36
C GLN A 295 -8.44 -2.95 0.09
N LEU A 296 -9.08 -1.82 -0.22
CA LEU A 296 -9.80 -1.65 -1.48
C LEU A 296 -8.87 -1.77 -2.69
N CYS A 297 -7.71 -1.11 -2.63
CA CYS A 297 -6.71 -1.17 -3.69
C CYS A 297 -6.18 -2.60 -3.88
N ASN A 298 -5.89 -3.32 -2.79
CA ASN A 298 -5.46 -4.72 -2.85
C ASN A 298 -6.55 -5.64 -3.41
N HIS A 299 -7.82 -5.40 -3.08
CA HIS A 299 -8.93 -6.15 -3.66
C HIS A 299 -9.07 -5.91 -5.16
N ALA A 300 -8.96 -4.65 -5.60
CA ALA A 300 -9.01 -4.30 -7.02
C ALA A 300 -7.86 -4.95 -7.81
N ASP A 301 -6.66 -4.96 -7.24
CA ASP A 301 -5.48 -5.63 -7.79
C ASP A 301 -5.72 -7.13 -7.95
N ARG A 302 -6.21 -7.79 -6.90
CA ARG A 302 -6.55 -9.22 -6.95
C ARG A 302 -7.62 -9.53 -7.99
N LEU A 303 -8.69 -8.72 -8.04
CA LEU A 303 -9.74 -8.85 -9.05
C LEU A 303 -9.20 -8.67 -10.48
N HIS A 304 -8.21 -7.79 -10.67
CA HIS A 304 -7.54 -7.64 -11.95
C HIS A 304 -6.80 -8.92 -12.35
N TYR A 305 -5.99 -9.49 -11.45
CA TYR A 305 -5.25 -10.73 -11.71
C TYR A 305 -6.16 -11.93 -12.02
N GLU A 306 -7.33 -11.98 -11.40
CA GLU A 306 -8.36 -13.02 -11.61
C GLU A 306 -9.31 -12.71 -12.79
N ASP A 307 -8.92 -11.81 -13.71
CA ASP A 307 -9.70 -11.42 -14.90
C ASP A 307 -11.09 -10.78 -14.62
N HIS A 308 -11.35 -10.32 -13.39
CA HIS A 308 -12.57 -9.61 -13.00
C HIS A 308 -12.48 -8.09 -13.22
N TYR A 309 -12.02 -7.69 -14.41
CA TYR A 309 -11.69 -6.31 -14.76
C TYR A 309 -12.82 -5.29 -14.51
N ASN A 310 -14.09 -5.62 -14.82
CA ASN A 310 -15.21 -4.70 -14.56
C ASN A 310 -15.36 -4.37 -13.06
N ARG A 311 -15.14 -5.36 -12.19
CA ARG A 311 -15.26 -5.19 -10.74
C ARG A 311 -14.06 -4.42 -10.18
N ALA A 312 -12.85 -4.73 -10.66
CA ALA A 312 -11.65 -3.95 -10.38
C ALA A 312 -11.83 -2.48 -10.76
N ILE A 313 -12.40 -2.21 -11.95
CA ILE A 313 -12.73 -0.85 -12.39
C ILE A 313 -13.73 -0.19 -11.46
N ASN A 314 -14.83 -0.85 -11.09
CA ASN A 314 -15.83 -0.25 -10.21
C ASN A 314 -15.23 0.15 -8.84
N ILE A 315 -14.32 -0.65 -8.28
CA ILE A 315 -13.58 -0.29 -7.06
C ILE A 315 -12.65 0.89 -7.33
N GLY A 316 -11.89 0.87 -8.43
CA GLY A 316 -11.03 1.99 -8.83
C GLY A 316 -11.81 3.29 -8.98
N MET A 317 -12.98 3.26 -9.60
CA MET A 317 -13.86 4.43 -9.73
C MET A 317 -14.38 4.94 -8.39
N PHE A 318 -14.71 4.04 -7.46
CA PHE A 318 -15.07 4.41 -6.09
C PHE A 318 -13.90 5.09 -5.37
N MET A 319 -12.70 4.51 -5.45
CA MET A 319 -11.50 5.08 -4.83
C MET A 319 -11.15 6.46 -5.39
N LEU A 320 -11.30 6.68 -6.71
CA LEU A 320 -11.12 8.01 -7.32
C LEU A 320 -12.09 9.08 -6.78
N ASP A 321 -13.28 8.69 -6.32
CA ASP A 321 -14.23 9.60 -5.67
C ASP A 321 -13.77 9.91 -4.24
N GLU A 322 -13.36 8.89 -3.49
CA GLU A 322 -12.83 9.02 -2.12
C GLU A 322 -11.59 9.92 -2.06
N PHE A 323 -10.68 9.81 -3.02
CA PHE A 323 -9.45 10.64 -3.07
C PHE A 323 -9.73 12.14 -3.21
N GLN A 324 -10.89 12.54 -3.73
CA GLN A 324 -11.27 13.95 -3.84
C GLN A 324 -11.57 14.59 -2.48
N GLY A 325 -11.83 13.78 -1.45
CA GLY A 325 -12.11 14.24 -0.08
C GLY A 325 -10.86 14.61 0.73
N PHE A 326 -9.65 14.30 0.25
CA PHE A 326 -8.42 14.51 0.99
C PHE A 326 -7.84 15.91 0.73
N GLU A 327 -7.54 16.64 1.82
CA GLU A 327 -6.92 17.97 1.76
C GLU A 327 -5.39 17.91 1.55
N GLU A 328 -4.72 16.90 2.11
CA GLU A 328 -3.27 16.66 1.98
C GLU A 328 -3.01 15.17 1.72
N TRP A 329 -2.04 14.88 0.83
CA TRP A 329 -1.62 13.51 0.51
C TRP A 329 -0.20 13.30 0.99
N ASP A 330 -0.02 12.32 1.87
CA ASP A 330 1.29 11.79 2.23
C ASP A 330 1.73 10.73 1.21
N ASP A 331 2.97 10.25 1.40
CA ASP A 331 3.61 9.33 0.45
C ASP A 331 2.85 7.99 0.34
N GLU A 332 2.26 7.50 1.43
CA GLU A 332 1.48 6.26 1.45
C GLU A 332 0.17 6.39 0.64
N VAL A 333 -0.57 7.50 0.84
CA VAL A 333 -1.77 7.78 0.05
C VAL A 333 -1.41 7.96 -1.43
N ASN A 334 -0.27 8.60 -1.74
CA ASN A 334 0.20 8.74 -3.12
C ASN A 334 0.47 7.36 -3.75
N ASP A 335 1.14 6.45 -3.05
CA ASP A 335 1.38 5.09 -3.53
C ASP A 335 0.07 4.34 -3.83
N ILE A 336 -0.94 4.47 -2.95
CA ILE A 336 -2.27 3.89 -3.15
C ILE A 336 -2.96 4.49 -4.38
N ILE A 337 -2.88 5.81 -4.57
CA ILE A 337 -3.45 6.50 -5.74
C ILE A 337 -2.79 6.01 -7.04
N ILE A 338 -1.45 5.99 -7.08
CA ILE A 338 -0.67 5.55 -8.25
C ILE A 338 -1.03 4.11 -8.60
N LYS A 339 -1.04 3.20 -7.60
CA LYS A 339 -1.41 1.80 -7.80
C LYS A 339 -2.84 1.65 -8.30
N THR A 340 -3.79 2.41 -7.74
CA THR A 340 -5.19 2.42 -8.16
C THR A 340 -5.35 2.83 -9.63
N ILE A 341 -4.67 3.89 -10.04
CA ILE A 341 -4.71 4.37 -11.42
C ILE A 341 -4.04 3.35 -12.36
N GLY A 342 -2.94 2.72 -11.93
CA GLY A 342 -2.33 1.60 -12.67
C GLY A 342 -3.32 0.46 -12.93
N ILE A 343 -3.99 -0.03 -11.89
CA ILE A 343 -5.00 -1.10 -12.00
C ILE A 343 -6.14 -0.70 -12.97
N LEU A 344 -6.59 0.56 -12.91
CA LEU A 344 -7.61 1.08 -13.84
C LEU A 344 -7.13 1.03 -15.29
N VAL A 345 -5.94 1.59 -15.56
CA VAL A 345 -5.34 1.63 -16.91
C VAL A 345 -5.17 0.22 -17.47
N GLU A 346 -4.61 -0.69 -16.69
CA GLU A 346 -4.42 -2.09 -17.09
C GLU A 346 -5.74 -2.80 -17.36
N SER A 347 -6.74 -2.60 -16.49
CA SER A 347 -8.07 -3.19 -16.66
C SER A 347 -8.79 -2.65 -17.90
N PHE A 348 -8.66 -1.35 -18.19
CA PHE A 348 -9.18 -0.75 -19.42
C PHE A 348 -8.54 -1.38 -20.67
N ALA A 349 -7.21 -1.56 -20.65
CA ALA A 349 -6.48 -2.18 -21.76
C ALA A 349 -6.96 -3.62 -22.04
N LYS A 350 -7.30 -4.39 -21.01
CA LYS A 350 -7.83 -5.76 -21.14
C LYS A 350 -9.25 -5.82 -21.71
N LEU A 351 -10.09 -4.84 -21.39
CA LEU A 351 -11.50 -4.81 -21.82
C LEU A 351 -11.73 -4.17 -23.19
N LYS A 352 -10.73 -3.52 -23.80
CA LYS A 352 -10.85 -2.78 -25.07
C LYS A 352 -11.47 -3.60 -26.20
N ASP A 353 -11.12 -4.88 -26.29
CA ASP A 353 -11.59 -5.78 -27.36
C ASP A 353 -12.75 -6.69 -26.93
N VAL A 354 -13.33 -6.47 -25.74
CA VAL A 354 -14.41 -7.33 -25.19
C VAL A 354 -15.79 -6.71 -25.50
N PRO A 355 -16.59 -7.31 -26.41
CA PRO A 355 -17.86 -6.76 -26.87
C PRO A 355 -19.01 -7.03 -25.87
N SER A 356 -18.91 -6.51 -24.65
CA SER A 356 -19.98 -6.53 -23.64
C SER A 356 -19.62 -5.83 -22.32
N SER A 357 -18.49 -5.13 -22.25
CA SER A 357 -18.03 -4.54 -20.99
C SER A 357 -18.97 -3.41 -20.53
N GLU A 358 -19.19 -3.30 -19.21
CA GLU A 358 -19.88 -2.16 -18.57
C GLU A 358 -19.02 -0.87 -18.61
N PHE A 359 -17.86 -0.97 -19.24
CA PHE A 359 -16.87 0.07 -19.41
C PHE A 359 -17.37 1.18 -20.34
N THR A 360 -17.20 2.43 -19.92
CA THR A 360 -17.63 3.61 -20.68
C THR A 360 -16.47 4.59 -20.90
N PHE A 361 -16.56 5.40 -21.97
CA PHE A 361 -15.67 6.55 -22.18
C PHE A 361 -15.60 7.45 -20.94
N THR A 362 -16.73 7.63 -20.25
CA THR A 362 -16.83 8.40 -19.01
C THR A 362 -15.89 7.87 -17.92
N ASN A 363 -15.72 6.55 -17.79
CA ASN A 363 -14.80 5.97 -16.81
C ASN A 363 -13.35 6.43 -17.10
N VAL A 364 -12.85 6.23 -18.31
CA VAL A 364 -11.47 6.60 -18.66
C VAL A 364 -11.25 8.09 -18.56
N MET A 365 -12.21 8.90 -19.03
CA MET A 365 -12.12 10.35 -18.94
C MET A 365 -12.05 10.82 -17.49
N THR A 366 -12.89 10.25 -16.62
CA THR A 366 -12.86 10.55 -15.19
C THR A 366 -11.51 10.15 -14.59
N THR A 367 -10.95 9.00 -14.97
CA THR A 367 -9.60 8.60 -14.56
C THR A 367 -8.57 9.63 -15.03
N LEU A 368 -8.54 9.99 -16.31
CA LEU A 368 -7.61 11.00 -16.85
C LEU A 368 -7.72 12.35 -16.14
N GLU A 369 -8.94 12.87 -15.95
CA GLU A 369 -9.15 14.14 -15.27
C GLU A 369 -8.66 14.10 -13.81
N ASN A 370 -8.88 12.99 -13.09
CA ASN A 370 -8.38 12.84 -11.73
C ASN A 370 -6.86 12.67 -11.70
N THR A 371 -6.26 11.86 -12.57
CA THR A 371 -4.80 11.70 -12.66
C THR A 371 -4.11 13.04 -12.94
N LEU A 372 -4.68 13.88 -13.81
CA LEU A 372 -4.15 15.22 -14.08
C LEU A 372 -4.26 16.15 -12.86
N LYS A 373 -5.39 16.13 -12.13
CA LYS A 373 -5.55 16.89 -10.88
C LYS A 373 -4.53 16.45 -9.82
N VAL A 374 -4.34 15.13 -9.69
CA VAL A 374 -3.36 14.53 -8.79
C VAL A 374 -1.97 15.09 -9.09
N ASN A 375 -1.55 15.03 -10.36
CA ASN A 375 -0.26 15.56 -10.80
C ASN A 375 -0.06 17.05 -10.49
N HIS A 376 -1.12 17.85 -10.55
CA HIS A 376 -1.05 19.29 -10.27
C HIS A 376 -0.96 19.63 -8.78
N ASN A 377 -1.60 18.85 -7.91
CA ASN A 377 -1.73 19.15 -6.49
C ASN A 377 -0.60 18.56 -5.64
N SER A 378 0.00 17.46 -6.08
CA SER A 378 1.05 16.78 -5.34
C SER A 378 2.41 17.45 -5.57
N VAL A 379 2.97 18.04 -4.52
CA VAL A 379 4.30 18.68 -4.57
C VAL A 379 5.44 17.65 -4.76
N ASN A 380 5.18 16.36 -4.50
CA ASN A 380 6.20 15.29 -4.51
C ASN A 380 5.98 14.11 -5.50
N ILE A 381 4.81 13.96 -6.17
CA ILE A 381 4.60 12.81 -7.09
C ILE A 381 5.53 12.88 -8.32
N SER A 382 6.13 14.04 -8.61
CA SER A 382 7.11 14.19 -9.70
C SER A 382 8.37 13.30 -9.56
N GLU A 383 8.61 12.68 -8.39
CA GLU A 383 9.68 11.70 -8.20
C GLU A 383 9.32 10.30 -8.76
N TYR A 384 8.02 10.03 -8.99
CA TYR A 384 7.50 8.78 -9.51
C TYR A 384 7.40 8.81 -11.04
N GLN A 385 8.48 8.45 -11.73
CA GLN A 385 8.51 8.33 -13.20
C GLN A 385 7.44 7.38 -13.77
N GLU A 386 6.84 6.53 -12.95
CA GLU A 386 5.74 5.64 -13.31
C GLU A 386 4.41 6.39 -13.45
N PHE A 387 4.18 7.43 -12.66
CA PHE A 387 2.92 8.16 -12.66
C PHE A 387 2.72 8.99 -13.95
N ASP A 388 3.77 9.65 -14.43
CA ASP A 388 3.76 10.37 -15.70
C ASP A 388 3.41 9.46 -16.89
N LEU A 389 3.80 8.20 -16.82
CA LEU A 389 3.49 7.22 -17.85
C LEU A 389 2.01 6.81 -17.82
N LEU A 390 1.36 6.79 -16.66
CA LEU A 390 -0.07 6.51 -16.56
C LEU A 390 -0.92 7.59 -17.27
N ILE A 391 -0.53 8.87 -17.15
CA ILE A 391 -1.19 9.97 -17.90
C ILE A 391 -1.05 9.73 -19.40
N PHE A 392 0.15 9.41 -19.85
CA PHE A 392 0.42 9.12 -21.25
C PHE A 392 -0.38 7.91 -21.75
N ASP A 393 -0.42 6.81 -20.99
CA ASP A 393 -1.13 5.59 -21.34
C ASP A 393 -2.65 5.84 -21.43
N LEU A 394 -3.23 6.65 -20.54
CA LEU A 394 -4.63 7.09 -20.63
C LEU A 394 -4.91 7.90 -21.90
N ILE A 395 -4.03 8.84 -22.25
CA ILE A 395 -4.17 9.65 -23.46
C ILE A 395 -4.06 8.77 -24.71
N ASP A 396 -3.08 7.86 -24.77
CA ASP A 396 -2.91 6.91 -25.87
C ASP A 396 -4.14 6.00 -26.01
N PHE A 397 -4.63 5.49 -24.88
CA PHE A 397 -5.80 4.62 -24.82
C PHE A 397 -7.06 5.31 -25.34
N ILE A 398 -7.36 6.53 -24.89
CA ILE A 398 -8.54 7.28 -25.37
C ILE A 398 -8.37 7.70 -26.85
N THR A 399 -7.14 8.01 -27.28
CA THR A 399 -6.86 8.32 -28.69
C THR A 399 -7.25 7.17 -29.60
N GLU A 400 -6.99 5.93 -29.18
CA GLU A 400 -7.39 4.74 -29.93
C GLU A 400 -8.91 4.52 -29.94
N MET A 401 -9.62 5.04 -28.94
CA MET A 401 -11.08 4.98 -28.89
C MET A 401 -11.74 6.05 -29.78
N LEU A 402 -11.03 7.10 -30.20
CA LEU A 402 -11.60 8.22 -30.98
C LEU A 402 -12.55 7.81 -32.13
N PRO A 403 -12.28 6.75 -32.94
CA PRO A 403 -13.19 6.35 -34.00
C PRO A 403 -14.57 5.89 -33.54
N THR A 404 -14.72 5.47 -32.28
CA THR A 404 -15.98 4.96 -31.71
C THR A 404 -16.73 6.01 -30.87
N LEU A 405 -16.07 7.14 -30.55
CA LEU A 405 -16.64 8.19 -29.72
C LEU A 405 -17.60 9.10 -30.50
N SER A 406 -18.55 9.68 -29.78
CA SER A 406 -19.36 10.79 -30.29
C SER A 406 -18.50 12.04 -30.54
N LYS A 407 -19.08 13.02 -31.25
CA LYS A 407 -18.39 14.29 -31.53
C LYS A 407 -18.12 15.07 -30.26
N GLU A 408 -19.06 15.04 -29.33
CA GLU A 408 -19.00 15.70 -28.03
C GLU A 408 -17.90 15.10 -27.17
N GLU A 409 -17.86 13.76 -27.05
CA GLU A 409 -16.81 13.03 -26.31
C GLU A 409 -15.43 13.27 -26.92
N SER A 410 -15.32 13.19 -28.26
CA SER A 410 -14.06 13.49 -28.96
C SER A 410 -13.60 14.92 -28.70
N HIS A 411 -14.51 15.89 -28.68
CA HIS A 411 -14.18 17.28 -28.41
C HIS A 411 -13.70 17.49 -26.97
N GLN A 412 -14.40 16.91 -25.99
CA GLN A 412 -14.00 16.97 -24.58
C GLN A 412 -12.58 16.42 -24.38
N PHE A 413 -12.30 15.24 -24.93
CA PHE A 413 -10.97 14.65 -24.84
C PHE A 413 -9.90 15.54 -25.49
N LYS A 414 -10.13 16.02 -26.72
CA LYS A 414 -9.18 16.92 -27.41
C LYS A 414 -8.91 18.20 -26.61
N GLN A 415 -9.93 18.75 -25.94
CA GLN A 415 -9.78 19.93 -25.10
C GLN A 415 -8.86 19.66 -23.89
N ILE A 416 -9.03 18.52 -23.22
CA ILE A 416 -8.17 18.14 -22.08
C ILE A 416 -6.73 17.91 -22.53
N VAL A 417 -6.52 17.21 -23.65
CA VAL A 417 -5.18 16.99 -24.20
C VAL A 417 -4.53 18.31 -24.61
N TYR A 418 -5.30 19.25 -25.17
CA TYR A 418 -4.80 20.58 -25.51
C TYR A 418 -4.33 21.37 -24.28
N GLU A 419 -5.11 21.38 -23.20
CA GLU A 419 -4.71 22.05 -21.95
C GLU A 419 -3.49 21.35 -21.31
N PHE A 420 -3.43 20.02 -21.36
CA PHE A 420 -2.25 19.26 -20.94
C PHE A 420 -0.98 19.65 -21.73
N ILE A 421 -1.09 19.75 -23.06
CA ILE A 421 0.02 20.20 -23.92
C ILE A 421 0.46 21.62 -23.54
N ARG A 422 -0.50 22.52 -23.27
CA ARG A 422 -0.23 23.92 -22.87
C ARG A 422 0.40 24.07 -21.49
N ALA A 423 0.14 23.13 -20.59
CA ALA A 423 0.83 23.06 -19.30
C ALA A 423 2.32 22.71 -19.43
N ASP A 424 2.76 22.35 -20.65
CA ASP A 424 4.17 22.21 -21.02
C ASP A 424 4.93 21.10 -20.28
N TYR A 425 4.22 20.04 -19.91
CA TYR A 425 4.77 18.88 -19.20
C TYR A 425 6.00 18.27 -19.89
N ARG A 426 7.01 17.92 -19.08
CA ARG A 426 8.32 17.41 -19.52
C ARG A 426 8.65 16.08 -18.87
N PHE A 427 8.89 15.08 -19.70
CA PHE A 427 9.10 13.70 -19.27
C PHE A 427 10.58 13.36 -19.15
N ASP A 428 11.01 12.91 -17.97
CA ASP A 428 12.40 12.50 -17.71
C ASP A 428 12.90 11.40 -18.65
N ARG A 429 12.04 10.42 -18.94
CA ARG A 429 12.37 9.27 -19.78
C ARG A 429 12.79 9.60 -21.21
N VAL A 430 12.47 10.81 -21.68
CA VAL A 430 12.84 11.30 -23.01
C VAL A 430 13.66 12.59 -22.91
N ASP A 431 14.56 12.66 -21.93
CA ASP A 431 15.47 13.78 -21.69
C ASP A 431 14.71 15.11 -21.50
N LYS A 432 13.67 15.12 -20.66
CA LYS A 432 12.74 16.25 -20.50
C LYS A 432 12.08 16.68 -21.82
N GLY A 433 11.83 15.73 -22.72
CA GLY A 433 11.04 15.93 -23.93
C GLY A 433 9.55 16.10 -23.63
N ASN A 434 8.79 16.58 -24.61
CA ASN A 434 7.33 16.69 -24.52
C ASN A 434 6.63 15.35 -24.85
N ILE A 435 5.30 15.33 -24.78
CA ILE A 435 4.49 14.12 -25.06
C ILE A 435 4.73 13.52 -26.46
N LEU A 436 5.06 14.34 -27.47
CA LEU A 436 5.37 13.85 -28.82
C LEU A 436 6.70 13.07 -28.86
N HIS A 437 7.68 13.43 -28.01
CA HIS A 437 8.88 12.61 -27.84
C HIS A 437 8.55 11.23 -27.27
N LEU A 438 7.66 11.19 -26.27
CA LEU A 438 7.24 9.95 -25.64
C LEU A 438 6.43 9.07 -26.60
N ALA A 439 5.54 9.67 -27.42
CA ALA A 439 4.79 8.97 -28.47
C ALA A 439 5.72 8.35 -29.54
N CYS A 440 6.85 9.01 -29.83
CA CYS A 440 7.89 8.49 -30.73
C CYS A 440 8.76 7.40 -30.08
N CYS A 441 8.72 7.26 -28.77
CA CYS A 441 9.58 6.32 -28.06
C CYS A 441 9.00 4.90 -28.09
N ASN A 442 9.78 3.94 -28.60
CA ASN A 442 9.40 2.53 -28.74
C ASN A 442 10.17 1.59 -27.79
N LEU A 443 10.78 2.16 -26.75
CA LEU A 443 11.85 1.53 -25.96
C LEU A 443 11.40 0.89 -24.66
N PHE A 444 10.15 1.07 -24.26
CA PHE A 444 9.74 0.70 -22.91
C PHE A 444 8.98 -0.63 -22.94
N ALA A 445 9.60 -1.65 -22.33
CA ALA A 445 8.93 -2.90 -22.02
C ALA A 445 7.81 -2.70 -20.98
N ASP A 446 7.86 -1.58 -20.25
CA ASP A 446 7.05 -1.27 -19.08
C ASP A 446 5.80 -0.42 -19.39
N LEU A 447 5.61 0.07 -20.63
CA LEU A 447 4.38 0.78 -21.00
C LEU A 447 3.22 -0.20 -21.13
N ILE A 448 2.07 0.13 -20.53
CA ILE A 448 0.91 -0.74 -20.48
C ILE A 448 0.22 -0.72 -21.85
N GLY A 449 0.42 -1.77 -22.65
CA GLY A 449 -0.28 -1.92 -23.92
C GLY A 449 0.44 -2.81 -24.94
N PRO A 450 -0.24 -3.19 -26.04
CA PRO A 450 0.40 -3.92 -27.10
C PRO A 450 1.54 -3.07 -27.66
N LYS A 451 2.72 -3.67 -27.79
CA LYS A 451 3.88 -3.12 -28.51
C LYS A 451 3.47 -2.71 -29.93
N ARG A 452 2.97 -1.47 -30.08
CA ARG A 452 2.47 -0.90 -31.34
C ARG A 452 2.97 0.53 -31.48
N PHE A 453 3.16 0.93 -32.73
CA PHE A 453 3.59 2.27 -33.04
C PHE A 453 2.39 3.22 -32.92
N ARG A 454 2.51 4.26 -32.08
CA ARG A 454 1.39 5.15 -31.67
C ARG A 454 1.07 6.22 -32.71
N ILE A 455 0.87 5.82 -33.96
CA ILE A 455 0.65 6.74 -35.09
C ILE A 455 -0.59 7.59 -34.88
N ASN A 456 -1.67 7.02 -34.33
CA ASN A 456 -2.91 7.77 -34.08
C ASN A 456 -2.70 8.86 -33.02
N LEU A 457 -1.95 8.57 -31.96
CA LEU A 457 -1.57 9.57 -30.97
C LEU A 457 -0.70 10.66 -31.59
N MET A 458 0.31 10.29 -32.40
CA MET A 458 1.11 11.30 -33.09
C MET A 458 0.27 12.21 -33.98
N LYS A 459 -0.67 11.65 -34.76
CA LYS A 459 -1.60 12.44 -35.59
C LYS A 459 -2.42 13.39 -34.73
N LEU A 460 -2.99 12.92 -33.62
CA LEU A 460 -3.75 13.75 -32.71
C LEU A 460 -2.90 14.91 -32.15
N LEU A 461 -1.69 14.62 -31.68
CA LEU A 461 -0.80 15.64 -31.12
C LEU A 461 -0.42 16.70 -32.15
N LEU A 462 -0.15 16.28 -33.40
CA LEU A 462 0.16 17.20 -34.50
C LEU A 462 -1.07 18.00 -34.95
N GLU A 463 -2.27 17.41 -34.91
CA GLU A 463 -3.55 18.12 -35.09
C GLU A 463 -3.80 19.19 -34.00
N LEU A 464 -3.21 19.01 -32.82
CA LEU A 464 -3.28 19.93 -31.69
C LEU A 464 -2.10 20.92 -31.66
N ASP A 465 -1.44 21.14 -32.81
CA ASP A 465 -0.33 22.09 -33.00
C ASP A 465 0.92 21.84 -32.12
N VAL A 466 1.17 20.59 -31.71
CA VAL A 466 2.45 20.25 -31.06
C VAL A 466 3.59 20.40 -32.07
N ASP A 467 4.60 21.22 -31.73
CA ASP A 467 5.75 21.46 -32.61
C ASP A 467 6.57 20.16 -32.85
N PRO A 468 6.65 19.65 -34.09
CA PRO A 468 7.41 18.45 -34.41
C PRO A 468 8.94 18.66 -34.36
N ASN A 469 9.41 19.90 -34.22
CA ASN A 469 10.82 20.28 -34.08
C ASN A 469 11.22 20.62 -32.65
N PHE A 470 10.30 20.47 -31.68
CA PHE A 470 10.61 20.69 -30.27
C PHE A 470 11.82 19.84 -29.87
N THR A 471 12.71 20.39 -29.05
CA THR A 471 13.94 19.71 -28.62
C THR A 471 13.89 19.37 -27.14
N SER A 472 14.24 18.14 -26.80
CA SER A 472 14.58 17.73 -25.44
C SER A 472 15.83 18.45 -24.91
N THR A 473 16.22 18.26 -23.65
CA THR A 473 17.41 18.92 -23.06
C THR A 473 18.71 18.59 -23.77
N ASN A 474 18.80 17.41 -24.38
CA ASN A 474 19.93 16.98 -25.19
C ASN A 474 19.82 17.40 -26.67
N GLY A 475 18.92 18.32 -27.01
CA GLY A 475 18.72 18.80 -28.39
C GLY A 475 18.02 17.78 -29.30
N LYS A 476 17.58 16.63 -28.79
CA LYS A 476 16.91 15.60 -29.58
C LYS A 476 15.51 16.07 -29.93
N THR A 477 15.14 15.96 -31.20
CA THR A 477 13.76 16.14 -31.70
C THR A 477 13.01 14.80 -31.68
N PRO A 478 11.67 14.79 -31.86
CA PRO A 478 10.91 13.55 -32.03
C PRO A 478 11.48 12.63 -33.13
N LEU A 479 11.99 13.20 -34.24
CA LEU A 479 12.66 12.44 -35.30
C LEU A 479 13.94 11.74 -34.83
N HIS A 480 14.72 12.34 -33.92
CA HIS A 480 15.88 11.67 -33.33
C HIS A 480 15.47 10.45 -32.51
N ILE A 481 14.37 10.56 -31.75
CA ILE A 481 13.84 9.45 -30.94
C ILE A 481 13.46 8.29 -31.87
N LEU A 482 12.77 8.56 -32.98
CA LEU A 482 12.48 7.54 -34.00
C LEU A 482 13.74 6.91 -34.59
N ALA A 483 14.71 7.74 -35.00
CA ALA A 483 15.94 7.27 -35.61
C ALA A 483 16.75 6.33 -34.69
N ASN A 484 16.67 6.53 -33.37
CA ASN A 484 17.37 5.72 -32.40
C ASN A 484 16.64 4.42 -31.99
N SER A 485 15.38 4.23 -32.42
CA SER A 485 14.59 3.03 -32.09
C SER A 485 15.29 1.74 -32.53
N PHE A 486 15.32 0.71 -31.68
CA PHE A 486 16.01 -0.56 -31.95
C PHE A 486 15.21 -1.57 -32.77
N GLN A 487 13.95 -1.27 -33.10
CA GLN A 487 13.00 -2.27 -33.61
C GLN A 487 12.45 -1.96 -35.02
N TRP A 488 13.31 -1.49 -35.93
CA TRP A 488 12.96 -1.15 -37.32
C TRP A 488 12.35 -2.31 -38.12
N GLU A 489 12.70 -3.55 -37.78
CA GLU A 489 12.41 -4.73 -38.61
C GLU A 489 11.32 -5.66 -38.03
N ARG A 490 10.83 -5.43 -36.80
CA ARG A 490 10.12 -6.48 -36.04
C ARG A 490 8.58 -6.36 -35.98
N TRP A 491 7.97 -5.40 -36.69
CA TRP A 491 6.60 -4.94 -36.41
C TRP A 491 5.72 -4.98 -37.68
N SER A 492 4.64 -5.78 -37.59
CA SER A 492 3.40 -5.94 -38.38
C SER A 492 3.27 -5.40 -39.83
N GLU A 493 2.52 -6.14 -40.67
CA GLU A 493 2.12 -5.81 -42.06
C GLU A 493 1.26 -4.54 -42.24
N THR A 494 0.91 -3.80 -41.18
CA THR A 494 -0.14 -2.73 -41.23
C THR A 494 0.28 -1.32 -40.78
N THR A 495 1.38 -1.13 -40.05
CA THR A 495 1.92 0.20 -39.68
C THR A 495 3.39 0.07 -39.25
N ASN A 496 4.31 0.76 -39.92
CA ASN A 496 5.76 0.67 -39.63
C ASN A 496 6.35 2.07 -39.29
N ILE A 497 7.57 2.09 -38.74
CA ILE A 497 8.35 3.31 -38.40
C ILE A 497 8.41 4.31 -39.55
N THR A 498 8.39 3.83 -40.80
CA THR A 498 8.34 4.66 -42.02
C THR A 498 7.12 5.57 -42.05
N ASP A 499 5.95 5.08 -41.67
CA ASP A 499 4.71 5.87 -41.68
C ASP A 499 4.77 7.01 -40.66
N ALA A 500 5.39 6.76 -39.52
CA ALA A 500 5.59 7.76 -38.48
C ALA A 500 6.66 8.80 -38.83
N VAL A 501 7.75 8.36 -39.46
CA VAL A 501 8.75 9.28 -40.02
C VAL A 501 8.10 10.16 -41.08
N GLN A 502 7.32 9.57 -41.99
CA GLN A 502 6.59 10.32 -43.02
C GLN A 502 5.61 11.30 -42.40
N LEU A 503 4.84 10.89 -41.39
CA LEU A 503 3.91 11.76 -40.68
C LEU A 503 4.60 13.00 -40.07
N LEU A 504 5.75 12.81 -39.41
CA LEU A 504 6.51 13.92 -38.84
C LEU A 504 7.06 14.85 -39.94
N LEU A 505 7.60 14.29 -41.04
CA LEU A 505 8.11 15.06 -42.16
C LEU A 505 7.00 15.87 -42.85
N ASP A 506 5.83 15.26 -43.09
CA ASP A 506 4.65 15.91 -43.66
C ASP A 506 4.15 17.04 -42.76
N SER A 507 4.38 16.92 -41.45
CA SER A 507 4.04 17.94 -40.45
C SER A 507 5.14 19.00 -40.27
N GLY A 508 6.22 18.95 -41.06
CA GLY A 508 7.28 19.96 -41.06
C GLY A 508 8.47 19.67 -40.13
N ALA A 509 8.66 18.42 -39.70
CA ALA A 509 9.85 18.03 -38.95
C ALA A 509 11.14 18.16 -39.78
N ASN A 510 12.18 18.72 -39.17
CA ASN A 510 13.47 18.98 -39.79
C ASN A 510 14.41 17.78 -39.61
N ILE A 511 14.66 17.06 -40.71
CA ILE A 511 15.53 15.88 -40.72
C ILE A 511 17.03 16.20 -40.57
N ASP A 512 17.40 17.47 -40.72
CA ASP A 512 18.79 17.95 -40.66
C ASP A 512 19.08 18.74 -39.37
N GLN A 513 18.15 18.80 -38.42
CA GLN A 513 18.37 19.46 -37.14
C GLN A 513 19.35 18.64 -36.29
N PRO A 514 20.50 19.18 -35.86
CA PRO A 514 21.44 18.43 -35.03
C PRO A 514 20.99 18.34 -33.56
N ASP A 515 21.22 17.19 -32.93
CA ASP A 515 21.15 17.04 -31.47
C ASP A 515 22.35 17.70 -30.76
N GLY A 516 22.39 17.62 -29.43
CA GLY A 516 23.47 18.13 -28.59
C GLY A 516 24.83 17.45 -28.83
N GLU A 517 24.86 16.31 -29.51
CA GLU A 517 26.10 15.64 -29.95
C GLU A 517 26.48 16.01 -31.40
N GLY A 518 25.71 16.88 -32.05
CA GLY A 518 25.93 17.30 -33.43
C GLY A 518 25.47 16.29 -34.49
N ARG A 519 24.71 15.26 -34.11
CA ARG A 519 24.16 14.25 -35.03
C ARG A 519 22.79 14.69 -35.50
N THR A 520 22.49 14.59 -36.78
CA THR A 520 21.13 14.82 -37.29
C THR A 520 20.29 13.53 -37.27
N PRO A 521 18.95 13.60 -37.30
CA PRO A 521 18.12 12.42 -37.51
C PRO A 521 18.55 11.65 -38.75
N LEU A 522 18.88 12.35 -39.84
CA LEU A 522 19.38 11.75 -41.07
C LEU A 522 20.67 10.95 -40.87
N ASP A 523 21.61 11.45 -40.06
CA ASP A 523 22.84 10.73 -39.75
C ASP A 523 22.57 9.43 -38.98
N LEU A 524 21.64 9.48 -38.02
CA LEU A 524 21.22 8.30 -37.25
C LEU A 524 20.53 7.26 -38.14
N PHE A 525 19.62 7.68 -39.03
CA PHE A 525 18.99 6.78 -40.01
C PHE A 525 20.03 6.13 -40.95
N LYS A 526 21.02 6.90 -41.43
CA LYS A 526 22.10 6.37 -42.29
C LYS A 526 23.00 5.38 -41.55
N LEU A 527 23.21 5.56 -40.24
CA LEU A 527 24.01 4.66 -39.42
C LEU A 527 23.34 3.28 -39.31
N ARG A 528 22.02 3.23 -39.12
CA ARG A 528 21.22 1.99 -39.07
C ARG A 528 21.32 1.18 -40.36
N LYS A 529 21.16 1.84 -41.53
CA LYS A 529 21.27 1.21 -42.86
C LYS A 529 22.64 0.55 -43.13
N ARG A 530 23.68 0.88 -42.35
CA ARG A 530 25.02 0.26 -42.47
C ARG A 530 25.24 -0.93 -41.55
N ILE A 531 24.36 -1.12 -40.55
CA ILE A 531 24.46 -2.18 -39.54
C ILE A 531 23.60 -3.40 -39.96
N GLU A 532 22.57 -3.18 -40.77
CA GLU A 532 21.88 -4.18 -41.61
C GLU A 532 22.67 -4.46 -42.89
#